data_AF-A0A3R6NN06-F1
#
_entry.id   AF-A0A3R6NN06-F1
#
_cell.length_a   1.000
_cell.length_b   1.000
_cell.length_c   1.000
_cell.angle_alpha   90.00
_cell.angle_beta   90.00
_cell.angle_gamma   90.00
#
_symmetry.space_group_name_H-M   'P 1'
#
loop_
_entity.id
_entity.type
_entity.pdbx_description
1 polymer ?
#
loop_
_entity_poly.entity_id
_entity_poly.type
_entity_poly.pdbx_seq_one_letter_code
_entity_poly.pdbx_strand_id
1 'polypeptide(L)'
;MKRKLMMVSMMAILSLSLFACGSKDTTSSSNGSARTNTEKEADTKNENVGTFSQLFTNNEVSVWYLCDAIDKEATPDVYVVYGDGTYLNMEGKKSKTFAELSKMTDEEIASWVEEDWNNRNEVLMYYHQHKDELRQDAENSISDSTDSDTIAMIALDDAYREISGTTSEGGEELDPDYLNSVQDQVNAAKDYIINEINTKLAEQGGIAKPRYGFSIYTDASGNNVDKEALILERSGRKEISTTNDIKSGDVYDSHYSGFFVSDGKYFLMRMNHDMAVTFDEIGADGISVDEDVVFE
;
A
#
# COMPACT_ATOMS: atom_id res chain seq x y z
N MET A 1 -38.58 -4.95 -28.36
CA MET A 1 -39.71 -5.07 -27.40
C MET A 1 -39.15 -4.83 -26.01
N LYS A 2 -39.19 -3.61 -25.47
CA LYS A 2 -40.09 -3.14 -24.39
C LYS A 2 -40.43 -4.17 -23.28
N ARG A 3 -39.85 -3.96 -22.09
CA ARG A 3 -40.49 -3.65 -20.78
C ARG A 3 -39.34 -3.20 -19.83
N LYS A 4 -39.30 -1.94 -19.35
CA LYS A 4 -40.03 -1.34 -18.20
C LYS A 4 -39.75 -2.09 -16.88
N LEU A 5 -39.55 -1.52 -15.69
CA LEU A 5 -39.46 -0.16 -15.13
C LEU A 5 -39.49 -0.38 -13.58
N MET A 6 -38.71 0.35 -12.78
CA MET A 6 -38.86 0.69 -11.33
C MET A 6 -37.46 1.17 -10.88
N MET A 7 -37.12 2.43 -10.55
CA MET A 7 -37.70 3.55 -9.78
C MET A 7 -37.88 3.28 -8.27
N VAL A 8 -37.46 4.29 -7.48
CA VAL A 8 -37.62 4.53 -6.01
C VAL A 8 -36.37 4.11 -5.19
N SER A 9 -35.72 4.91 -4.32
CA SER A 9 -35.90 6.27 -3.75
C SER A 9 -34.54 6.75 -3.23
N MET A 10 -34.06 7.98 -3.50
CA MET A 10 -34.21 9.17 -2.64
C MET A 10 -34.25 8.88 -1.12
N MET A 11 -33.10 9.04 -0.44
CA MET A 11 -33.07 9.31 1.00
C MET A 11 -32.28 10.60 1.21
N ALA A 12 -33.02 11.69 1.34
CA ALA A 12 -32.53 12.91 1.94
C ALA A 12 -32.53 12.70 3.46
N ILE A 13 -31.36 12.74 4.09
CA ILE A 13 -31.28 12.83 5.55
C ILE A 13 -31.37 14.32 5.89
N LEU A 14 -32.56 14.72 6.34
CA LEU A 14 -32.77 15.92 7.13
C LEU A 14 -31.95 15.81 8.42
N SER A 15 -30.94 16.66 8.61
CA SER A 15 -30.45 16.99 9.94
C SER A 15 -31.35 18.06 10.55
N LEU A 16 -32.26 17.61 11.43
CA LEU A 16 -33.01 18.48 12.33
C LEU A 16 -32.04 19.15 13.30
N SER A 17 -31.85 20.46 13.12
CA SER A 17 -31.30 21.37 14.12
C SER A 17 -32.42 21.82 15.06
N LEU A 18 -32.48 21.22 16.24
CA LEU A 18 -33.23 21.75 17.39
C LEU A 18 -32.52 21.38 18.69
N PHE A 19 -31.82 22.34 19.29
CA PHE A 19 -32.11 22.76 20.67
C PHE A 19 -31.81 24.25 20.80
N ALA A 20 -32.89 25.00 21.05
CA ALA A 20 -32.89 26.41 21.37
C ALA A 20 -32.91 26.62 22.89
N CYS A 21 -32.22 27.69 23.31
CA CYS A 21 -32.50 28.59 24.42
C CYS A 21 -32.96 28.04 25.80
N GLY A 22 -32.10 28.23 26.79
CA GLY A 22 -32.49 28.54 28.17
C GLY A 22 -31.68 29.74 28.67
N SER A 23 -32.35 30.87 28.91
CA SER A 23 -31.78 32.15 29.33
C SER A 23 -31.88 32.41 30.84
N LYS A 24 -30.86 33.10 31.37
CA LYS A 24 -30.87 34.17 32.40
C LYS A 24 -30.78 33.90 33.92
N ASP A 25 -29.70 34.50 34.46
CA ASP A 25 -29.54 35.37 35.64
C ASP A 25 -29.83 34.86 37.06
N THR A 26 -28.79 34.80 37.92
CA THR A 26 -28.56 35.80 39.01
C THR A 26 -27.16 35.68 39.66
N THR A 27 -26.63 36.84 40.04
CA THR A 27 -25.29 37.17 40.59
C THR A 27 -25.12 36.85 42.09
N SER A 28 -23.90 36.50 42.52
CA SER A 28 -23.18 37.20 43.60
C SER A 28 -21.74 36.69 43.81
N SER A 29 -20.90 37.65 44.19
CA SER A 29 -19.44 37.67 44.24
C SER A 29 -18.82 36.95 45.45
N SER A 30 -17.63 36.36 45.27
CA SER A 30 -16.54 36.51 46.25
C SER A 30 -15.16 36.37 45.59
N ASN A 31 -14.33 37.41 45.78
CA ASN A 31 -12.94 37.53 45.39
C ASN A 31 -12.07 36.33 45.82
N GLY A 32 -11.26 35.83 44.88
CA GLY A 32 -10.12 34.96 45.15
C GLY A 32 -9.08 35.12 44.04
N SER A 33 -8.09 35.97 44.28
CA SER A 33 -6.93 36.17 43.41
C SER A 33 -6.07 34.90 43.42
N ALA A 34 -6.05 34.16 42.32
CA ALA A 34 -5.02 33.17 42.02
C ALA A 34 -4.70 33.23 40.53
N ARG A 35 -3.42 33.39 40.25
CA ARG A 35 -2.84 33.64 38.93
C ARG A 35 -3.14 32.48 37.97
N THR A 36 -3.48 32.89 36.76
CA THR A 36 -3.61 32.14 35.51
C THR A 36 -2.47 31.15 35.28
N ASN A 37 -2.82 29.87 35.12
CA ASN A 37 -2.21 28.94 34.18
C ASN A 37 -3.37 28.15 33.54
N THR A 38 -4.11 28.83 32.67
CA THR A 38 -4.84 28.14 31.60
C THR A 38 -3.79 27.60 30.65
N GLU A 39 -3.37 26.36 30.84
CA GLU A 39 -3.00 25.53 29.70
C GLU A 39 -4.24 25.50 28.81
N LYS A 40 -4.14 26.28 27.76
CA LYS A 40 -5.08 26.26 26.65
C LYS A 40 -4.79 24.92 25.98
N GLU A 41 -5.51 23.87 26.39
CA GLU A 41 -5.71 22.72 25.51
C GLU A 41 -6.09 23.32 24.16
N ALA A 42 -5.23 23.10 23.16
CA ALA A 42 -5.57 23.37 21.80
C ALA A 42 -6.65 22.36 21.44
N ASP A 43 -7.89 22.71 21.77
CA ASP A 43 -9.10 22.14 21.18
C ASP A 43 -9.18 22.64 19.73
N THR A 44 -8.16 22.31 18.95
CA THR A 44 -8.27 22.19 17.51
C THR A 44 -9.07 20.91 17.32
N LYS A 45 -10.34 21.07 16.99
CA LYS A 45 -11.18 20.00 16.46
C LYS A 45 -10.45 19.37 15.26
N ASN A 46 -9.57 18.41 15.51
CA ASN A 46 -9.24 17.41 14.51
C ASN A 46 -10.55 16.66 14.29
N GLU A 47 -11.14 16.81 13.11
CA GLU A 47 -12.27 15.97 12.75
C GLU A 47 -11.74 14.53 12.76
N ASN A 48 -12.22 13.74 13.73
CA ASN A 48 -11.85 12.34 13.85
C ASN A 48 -12.16 11.66 12.51
N VAL A 49 -11.13 11.11 11.86
CA VAL A 49 -11.23 10.54 10.52
C VAL A 49 -11.85 9.13 10.59
N GLY A 50 -11.90 8.53 11.77
CA GLY A 50 -12.52 7.23 12.03
C GLY A 50 -11.64 6.34 12.92
N THR A 51 -11.95 5.05 12.92
CA THR A 51 -11.05 4.02 13.45
C THR A 51 -9.87 3.78 12.52
N PHE A 52 -8.86 3.03 12.98
CA PHE A 52 -7.65 2.77 12.19
C PHE A 52 -7.96 2.02 10.90
N SER A 53 -8.80 0.98 10.96
CA SER A 53 -9.26 0.24 9.78
C SER A 53 -10.01 1.14 8.79
N GLN A 54 -10.84 2.05 9.32
CA GLN A 54 -11.65 2.99 8.54
C GLN A 54 -10.82 3.97 7.70
N LEU A 55 -9.59 4.29 8.11
CA LEU A 55 -8.69 5.12 7.30
C LEU A 55 -8.43 4.53 5.91
N PHE A 56 -8.46 3.21 5.80
CA PHE A 56 -8.14 2.46 4.58
C PHE A 56 -9.39 2.04 3.82
N THR A 57 -10.47 1.71 4.53
CA THR A 57 -11.69 1.14 3.92
C THR A 57 -12.72 2.19 3.53
N ASN A 58 -12.65 3.42 4.04
CA ASN A 58 -13.66 4.45 3.76
C ASN A 58 -13.52 5.07 2.35
N ASN A 59 -12.34 4.97 1.74
CA ASN A 59 -12.07 5.52 0.42
C ASN A 59 -12.04 4.41 -0.62
N GLU A 60 -12.56 4.67 -1.82
CA GLU A 60 -12.43 3.72 -2.94
C GLU A 60 -10.95 3.50 -3.29
N VAL A 61 -10.18 4.58 -3.28
CA VAL A 61 -8.72 4.61 -3.48
C VAL A 61 -8.11 5.64 -2.54
N SER A 62 -6.99 5.30 -1.91
CA SER A 62 -6.18 6.23 -1.12
C SER A 62 -4.69 6.02 -1.38
N VAL A 63 -3.92 7.12 -1.30
CA VAL A 63 -2.46 7.10 -1.52
C VAL A 63 -1.75 7.31 -0.18
N TRP A 64 -0.83 6.40 0.13
CA TRP A 64 -0.05 6.39 1.36
C TRP A 64 1.46 6.40 1.08
N TYR A 65 2.21 6.95 2.03
CA TYR A 65 3.64 7.19 1.91
C TYR A 65 4.35 6.65 3.16
N LEU A 66 5.30 5.73 2.98
CA LEU A 66 6.18 5.26 4.04
C LEU A 66 7.52 5.98 3.94
N CYS A 67 7.95 6.68 5.00
CA CYS A 67 9.15 7.52 4.95
C CYS A 67 9.80 7.74 6.32
N ASP A 68 11.08 8.11 6.32
CA ASP A 68 11.80 8.50 7.54
C ASP A 68 11.56 9.97 7.92
N ALA A 69 11.16 10.81 6.96
CA ALA A 69 10.91 12.23 7.16
C ALA A 69 10.03 12.82 6.06
N ILE A 70 9.25 13.85 6.43
CA ILE A 70 8.55 14.73 5.49
C ILE A 70 9.55 15.79 5.02
N ASP A 71 10.26 15.50 3.94
CA ASP A 71 11.23 16.40 3.31
C ASP A 71 11.07 16.38 1.79
N LYS A 72 11.16 17.56 1.17
CA LYS A 72 10.93 17.72 -0.28
C LYS A 72 11.87 16.89 -1.15
N GLU A 73 13.09 16.57 -0.68
CA GLU A 73 14.08 15.79 -1.42
C GLU A 73 14.02 14.28 -1.06
N ALA A 74 13.24 13.91 -0.03
CA ALA A 74 13.08 12.51 0.37
C ALA A 74 12.20 11.75 -0.63
N THR A 75 12.51 10.47 -0.84
CA THR A 75 11.81 9.54 -1.72
C THR A 75 11.03 8.51 -0.88
N PRO A 76 9.73 8.74 -0.60
CA PRO A 76 8.93 7.77 0.14
C PRO A 76 8.62 6.52 -0.68
N ASP A 77 8.36 5.40 -0.01
CA ASP A 77 7.68 4.26 -0.64
C ASP A 77 6.20 4.61 -0.77
N VAL A 78 5.66 4.54 -2.00
CA VAL A 78 4.27 4.89 -2.29
C VAL A 78 3.40 3.64 -2.34
N TYR A 79 2.26 3.70 -1.65
CA TYR A 79 1.24 2.68 -1.60
C TYR A 79 -0.07 3.25 -2.14
N VAL A 80 -0.77 2.47 -2.95
CA VAL A 80 -2.15 2.74 -3.35
C VAL A 80 -3.02 1.69 -2.70
N VAL A 81 -3.91 2.11 -1.80
CA VAL A 81 -4.77 1.21 -1.03
C VAL A 81 -6.20 1.38 -1.51
N TYR A 82 -6.84 0.26 -1.85
CA TYR A 82 -8.19 0.20 -2.37
C TYR A 82 -9.17 -0.21 -1.25
N GLY A 83 -10.36 0.38 -1.24
CA GLY A 83 -11.39 0.05 -0.24
C GLY A 83 -11.90 -1.39 -0.31
N ASP A 84 -11.55 -2.13 -1.38
CA ASP A 84 -11.90 -3.54 -1.57
C ASP A 84 -10.99 -4.54 -0.85
N GLY A 85 -10.01 -4.06 -0.07
CA GLY A 85 -9.05 -4.90 0.64
C GLY A 85 -7.80 -5.25 -0.14
N THR A 86 -7.55 -4.61 -1.29
CA THR A 86 -6.32 -4.78 -2.08
C THR A 86 -5.41 -3.56 -2.02
N TYR A 87 -4.13 -3.73 -2.33
CA TYR A 87 -3.18 -2.62 -2.41
C TYR A 87 -2.15 -2.84 -3.51
N LEU A 88 -1.44 -1.77 -3.88
CA LEU A 88 -0.27 -1.79 -4.73
C LEU A 88 0.85 -0.96 -4.10
N ASN A 89 2.10 -1.33 -4.35
CA ASN A 89 3.27 -0.51 -4.05
C ASN A 89 4.34 -0.75 -5.13
N MET A 90 5.36 0.12 -5.17
CA MET A 90 6.44 0.02 -6.17
C MET A 90 7.72 -0.65 -5.66
N GLU A 91 7.74 -1.14 -4.42
CA GLU A 91 8.88 -1.86 -3.81
C GLU A 91 10.26 -1.20 -4.02
N GLY A 92 10.33 0.13 -4.07
CA GLY A 92 11.57 0.88 -4.32
C GLY A 92 12.12 0.82 -5.77
N LYS A 93 11.42 0.18 -6.71
CA LYS A 93 11.86 0.04 -8.13
C LYS A 93 11.75 1.34 -8.92
N LYS A 94 10.78 2.18 -8.58
CA LYS A 94 10.62 3.55 -9.04
C LYS A 94 10.39 4.45 -7.84
N SER A 95 11.01 5.62 -7.87
CA SER A 95 10.91 6.61 -6.81
C SER A 95 10.61 7.99 -7.38
N LYS A 96 9.78 8.74 -6.67
CA LYS A 96 9.61 10.18 -6.84
C LYS A 96 9.88 10.85 -5.50
N THR A 97 10.44 12.04 -5.51
CA THR A 97 10.58 12.81 -4.26
C THR A 97 9.23 13.37 -3.82
N PHE A 98 9.08 13.74 -2.54
CA PHE A 98 7.90 14.48 -2.11
C PHE A 98 7.68 15.77 -2.92
N ALA A 99 8.73 16.43 -3.41
CA ALA A 99 8.62 17.59 -4.29
C ALA A 99 8.01 17.31 -5.67
N GLU A 100 8.18 16.09 -6.18
CA GLU A 100 7.56 15.64 -7.41
C GLU A 100 6.13 15.18 -7.15
N LEU A 101 5.92 14.40 -6.09
CA LEU A 101 4.61 13.87 -5.69
C LEU A 101 3.62 14.98 -5.32
N SER A 102 4.09 16.06 -4.66
CA SER A 102 3.24 17.19 -4.30
C SER A 102 2.64 17.94 -5.50
N LYS A 103 3.16 17.72 -6.71
CA LYS A 103 2.68 18.34 -7.96
C LYS A 103 1.71 17.44 -8.72
N MET A 104 1.52 16.21 -8.26
CA MET A 104 0.62 15.23 -8.85
C MET A 104 -0.66 15.14 -8.02
N THR A 105 -1.82 14.91 -8.65
CA THR A 105 -3.04 14.54 -7.90
C THR A 105 -2.93 13.10 -7.39
N ASP A 106 -3.80 12.71 -6.45
CA ASP A 106 -3.84 11.33 -5.97
C ASP A 106 -4.19 10.35 -7.10
N GLU A 107 -5.05 10.75 -8.04
CA GLU A 107 -5.39 9.96 -9.23
C GLU A 107 -4.20 9.78 -10.18
N GLU A 108 -3.39 10.82 -10.37
CA GLU A 108 -2.17 10.73 -11.19
C GLU A 108 -1.14 9.81 -10.54
N ILE A 109 -1.01 9.84 -9.21
CA ILE A 109 -0.12 8.92 -8.48
C ILE A 109 -0.65 7.49 -8.55
N ALA A 110 -1.96 7.28 -8.34
CA ALA A 110 -2.57 5.97 -8.43
C ALA A 110 -2.37 5.37 -9.83
N SER A 111 -2.63 6.15 -10.88
CA SER A 111 -2.42 5.73 -12.27
C SER A 111 -0.96 5.38 -12.55
N TRP A 112 -0.01 6.15 -12.01
CA TRP A 112 1.41 5.89 -12.17
C TRP A 112 1.86 4.57 -11.48
N VAL A 113 1.32 4.28 -10.30
CA VAL A 113 1.59 3.01 -9.60
C VAL A 113 0.92 1.83 -10.30
N GLU A 114 -0.31 1.99 -10.79
CA GLU A 114 -1.00 0.95 -11.58
C GLU A 114 -0.30 0.67 -12.91
N GLU A 115 0.20 1.70 -13.59
CA GLU A 115 1.00 1.52 -14.81
C GLU A 115 2.29 0.75 -14.54
N ASP A 116 2.94 0.98 -13.39
CA ASP A 116 4.11 0.20 -12.99
C ASP A 116 3.76 -1.26 -12.69
N TRP A 117 2.64 -1.48 -11.98
CA TRP A 117 2.12 -2.81 -11.68
C TRP A 117 1.88 -3.62 -12.96
N ASN A 118 1.06 -3.08 -13.87
CA ASN A 118 0.63 -3.74 -15.10
C ASN A 118 1.78 -4.03 -16.07
N ASN A 119 2.85 -3.23 -16.07
CA ASN A 119 3.93 -3.38 -17.05
C ASN A 119 5.10 -4.23 -16.56
N ARG A 120 5.44 -4.20 -15.26
CA ARG A 120 6.67 -4.80 -14.75
C ARG A 120 6.45 -5.76 -13.60
N ASN A 121 5.61 -5.38 -12.64
CA ASN A 121 5.45 -6.21 -11.44
C ASN A 121 4.64 -7.46 -11.72
N GLU A 122 3.64 -7.44 -12.62
CA GLU A 122 2.91 -8.66 -13.00
C GLU A 122 3.84 -9.69 -13.68
N VAL A 123 4.63 -9.25 -14.66
CA VAL A 123 5.58 -10.13 -15.38
C VAL A 123 6.64 -10.70 -14.43
N LEU A 124 7.22 -9.85 -13.57
CA LEU A 124 8.23 -10.27 -12.60
C LEU A 124 7.66 -11.21 -11.54
N MET A 125 6.43 -10.96 -11.11
CA MET A 125 5.79 -11.81 -10.11
C MET A 125 5.43 -13.18 -10.70
N TYR A 126 4.88 -13.21 -11.92
CA TYR A 126 4.64 -14.46 -12.64
C TYR A 126 5.95 -15.26 -12.74
N TYR A 127 7.03 -14.59 -13.15
CA TYR A 127 8.36 -15.19 -13.22
C TYR A 127 8.78 -15.82 -11.89
N HIS A 128 8.63 -15.13 -10.76
CA HIS A 128 9.00 -15.68 -9.44
C HIS A 128 8.12 -16.84 -9.00
N GLN A 129 6.81 -16.79 -9.26
CA GLN A 129 5.87 -17.85 -8.89
C GLN A 129 6.06 -19.11 -9.74
N HIS A 130 6.44 -18.96 -11.00
CA HIS A 130 6.53 -20.04 -11.98
C HIS A 130 7.97 -20.32 -12.46
N LYS A 131 8.98 -19.86 -11.71
CA LYS A 131 10.39 -19.92 -12.14
C LYS A 131 10.83 -21.32 -12.58
N ASP A 132 10.49 -22.33 -11.78
CA ASP A 132 10.89 -23.71 -12.04
C ASP A 132 10.17 -24.31 -13.26
N GLU A 133 8.90 -23.97 -13.46
CA GLU A 133 8.09 -24.38 -14.61
C GLU A 133 8.61 -23.73 -15.89
N LEU A 134 8.84 -22.41 -15.87
CA LEU A 134 9.40 -21.65 -16.98
C LEU A 134 10.76 -22.17 -17.41
N ARG A 135 11.62 -22.54 -16.44
CA ARG A 135 12.91 -23.16 -16.74
C ARG A 135 12.75 -24.51 -17.44
N GLN A 136 11.86 -25.36 -16.92
CA GLN A 136 11.64 -26.70 -17.48
C GLN A 136 11.05 -26.63 -18.89
N ASP A 137 10.12 -25.71 -19.13
CA ASP A 137 9.51 -25.51 -20.43
C ASP A 137 10.51 -24.92 -21.44
N ALA A 138 11.36 -23.99 -20.99
CA ALA A 138 12.45 -23.47 -21.80
C ALA A 138 13.46 -24.56 -22.17
N GLU A 139 13.84 -25.42 -21.22
CA GLU A 139 14.70 -26.59 -21.48
C GLU A 139 14.09 -27.51 -22.54
N ASN A 140 12.80 -27.83 -22.40
CA ASN A 140 12.06 -28.68 -23.34
C ASN A 140 11.92 -28.04 -24.75
N SER A 141 11.97 -26.72 -24.85
CA SER A 141 11.93 -26.00 -26.13
C SER A 141 13.23 -26.15 -26.94
N ILE A 142 14.34 -26.50 -26.28
CA ILE A 142 15.67 -26.64 -26.89
C ILE A 142 15.84 -28.09 -27.36
N SER A 143 15.31 -28.38 -28.54
CA SER A 143 15.17 -29.77 -29.05
C SER A 143 16.47 -30.49 -29.42
N ASP A 144 17.62 -29.81 -29.52
CA ASP A 144 18.85 -30.36 -30.10
C ASP A 144 20.16 -30.00 -29.35
N SER A 145 20.11 -29.77 -28.03
CA SER A 145 21.32 -29.41 -27.25
C SER A 145 21.65 -30.41 -26.14
N THR A 146 22.93 -30.77 -26.02
CA THR A 146 23.45 -31.54 -24.86
C THR A 146 23.53 -30.69 -23.59
N ASP A 147 23.43 -29.36 -23.73
CA ASP A 147 23.59 -28.38 -22.66
C ASP A 147 22.28 -27.61 -22.41
N SER A 148 21.13 -28.22 -22.73
CA SER A 148 19.80 -27.59 -22.63
C SER A 148 19.51 -26.99 -21.25
N ASP A 149 19.89 -27.66 -20.17
CA ASP A 149 19.72 -27.17 -18.79
C ASP A 149 20.54 -25.90 -18.53
N THR A 150 21.82 -25.89 -18.93
CA THR A 150 22.69 -24.70 -18.80
C THR A 150 22.16 -23.53 -19.61
N ILE A 151 21.70 -23.78 -20.84
CA ILE A 151 21.14 -22.76 -21.72
C ILE A 151 19.84 -22.21 -21.15
N ALA A 152 18.96 -23.06 -20.65
CA ALA A 152 17.71 -22.64 -20.00
C ALA A 152 17.99 -21.81 -18.75
N MET A 153 19.01 -22.16 -17.95
CA MET A 153 19.40 -21.37 -16.78
C MET A 153 19.90 -19.97 -17.15
N ILE A 154 20.72 -19.85 -18.20
CA ILE A 154 21.21 -18.55 -18.71
C ILE A 154 20.02 -17.73 -19.25
N ALA A 155 19.17 -18.35 -20.07
CA ALA A 155 17.99 -17.69 -20.64
C ALA A 155 17.02 -17.18 -19.57
N LEU A 156 16.86 -17.93 -18.48
CA LEU A 156 16.02 -17.55 -17.34
C LEU A 156 16.58 -16.31 -16.61
N ASP A 157 17.90 -16.25 -16.41
CA ASP A 157 18.57 -15.09 -15.83
C ASP A 157 18.49 -13.85 -16.75
N ASP A 158 18.73 -14.02 -18.04
CA ASP A 158 18.59 -12.94 -19.02
C ASP A 158 17.13 -12.44 -19.14
N ALA A 159 16.14 -13.33 -19.06
CA ALA A 159 14.73 -12.96 -19.02
C ALA A 159 14.43 -12.13 -17.76
N TYR A 160 14.90 -12.58 -16.59
CA TYR A 160 14.75 -11.81 -15.34
C TYR A 160 15.34 -10.41 -15.46
N ARG A 161 16.57 -10.27 -15.99
CA ARG A 161 17.22 -8.97 -16.19
C ARG A 161 16.44 -8.05 -17.13
N GLU A 162 15.89 -8.61 -18.22
CA GLU A 162 15.05 -7.87 -19.15
C GLU A 162 13.75 -7.38 -18.50
N ILE A 163 13.11 -8.25 -17.72
CA ILE A 163 11.86 -7.95 -17.01
C ILE A 163 12.09 -6.91 -15.89
N SER A 164 13.11 -7.11 -15.05
CA SER A 164 13.42 -6.27 -13.90
C SER A 164 14.06 -4.94 -14.28
N GLY A 165 14.68 -4.86 -15.47
CA GLY A 165 15.50 -3.73 -15.89
C GLY A 165 16.83 -3.62 -15.15
N THR A 166 17.26 -4.67 -14.43
CA THR A 166 18.56 -4.71 -13.73
C THR A 166 19.66 -5.21 -14.66
N THR A 167 20.84 -4.60 -14.58
CA THR A 167 22.00 -4.97 -15.41
C THR A 167 23.02 -5.85 -14.69
N SER A 168 22.83 -6.18 -13.41
CA SER A 168 23.77 -7.01 -12.67
C SER A 168 23.10 -7.86 -11.61
N GLU A 169 23.27 -9.17 -11.71
CA GLU A 169 23.39 -10.01 -10.52
C GLU A 169 24.61 -10.93 -10.71
N GLY A 170 25.38 -11.10 -9.64
CA GLY A 170 26.66 -11.81 -9.62
C GLY A 170 26.51 -13.31 -9.90
N GLY A 171 26.35 -13.66 -11.17
CA GLY A 171 26.56 -15.01 -11.67
C GLY A 171 28.05 -15.32 -11.82
N GLU A 172 28.41 -16.60 -11.77
CA GLU A 172 29.74 -17.04 -12.18
C GLU A 172 30.00 -16.60 -13.63
N GLU A 173 31.19 -16.03 -13.87
CA GLU A 173 31.61 -15.61 -15.20
C GLU A 173 31.77 -16.86 -16.07
N LEU A 174 30.77 -17.12 -16.92
CA LEU A 174 30.82 -18.20 -17.88
C LEU A 174 31.88 -17.91 -18.95
N ASP A 175 32.48 -18.97 -19.50
CA ASP A 175 33.44 -18.86 -20.59
C ASP A 175 32.83 -18.08 -21.77
N PRO A 176 33.43 -16.95 -22.19
CA PRO A 176 32.94 -16.16 -23.31
C PRO A 176 32.82 -16.94 -24.63
N ASP A 177 33.69 -17.93 -24.86
CA ASP A 177 33.63 -18.75 -26.07
C ASP A 177 32.43 -19.70 -26.04
N TYR A 178 32.09 -20.23 -24.87
CA TYR A 178 30.88 -21.03 -24.67
C TYR A 178 29.63 -20.17 -24.86
N LEU A 179 29.55 -19.00 -24.21
CA LEU A 179 28.41 -18.08 -24.34
C LEU A 179 28.15 -17.70 -25.80
N ASN A 180 29.19 -17.33 -26.55
CA ASN A 180 29.06 -17.03 -27.97
C ASN A 180 28.56 -18.21 -28.81
N SER A 181 28.90 -19.44 -28.43
CA SER A 181 28.49 -20.65 -29.15
C SER A 181 27.00 -21.00 -28.95
N VAL A 182 26.42 -20.64 -27.81
CA VAL A 182 25.02 -20.95 -27.45
C VAL A 182 24.08 -19.75 -27.49
N GLN A 183 24.58 -18.54 -27.82
CA GLN A 183 23.84 -17.29 -27.73
C GLN A 183 22.49 -17.30 -28.47
N ASP A 184 22.44 -17.90 -29.66
CA ASP A 184 21.18 -17.99 -30.44
C ASP A 184 20.14 -18.86 -29.72
N GLN A 185 20.57 -19.94 -29.06
CA GLN A 185 19.69 -20.81 -28.28
C GLN A 185 19.24 -20.13 -26.99
N VAL A 186 20.14 -19.42 -26.31
CA VAL A 186 19.83 -18.58 -25.14
C VAL A 186 18.78 -17.53 -25.49
N ASN A 187 18.98 -16.80 -26.58
CA ASN A 187 18.05 -15.76 -27.03
C ASN A 187 16.67 -16.35 -27.37
N ALA A 188 16.62 -17.49 -28.08
CA ALA A 188 15.37 -18.15 -28.42
C ALA A 188 14.62 -18.65 -27.17
N ALA A 189 15.33 -19.24 -26.21
CA ALA A 189 14.75 -19.70 -24.95
C ALA A 189 14.28 -18.52 -24.07
N LYS A 190 15.02 -17.41 -24.06
CA LYS A 190 14.62 -16.18 -23.36
C LYS A 190 13.34 -15.60 -23.96
N ASP A 191 13.28 -15.48 -25.29
CA ASP A 191 12.10 -15.00 -26.00
C ASP A 191 10.89 -15.93 -25.76
N TYR A 192 11.12 -17.24 -25.68
CA TYR A 192 10.09 -18.21 -25.28
C TYR A 192 9.55 -17.92 -23.87
N ILE A 193 10.43 -17.78 -22.87
CA ILE A 193 10.05 -17.48 -21.48
C ILE A 193 9.20 -16.21 -21.40
N ILE A 194 9.67 -15.12 -22.02
CA ILE A 194 8.96 -13.83 -21.98
C ILE A 194 7.58 -13.94 -22.68
N ASN A 195 7.51 -14.62 -23.81
CA ASN A 195 6.24 -14.83 -24.51
C ASN A 195 5.27 -15.72 -23.73
N GLU A 196 5.76 -16.76 -23.06
CA GLU A 196 4.94 -17.64 -22.23
C GLU A 196 4.32 -16.86 -21.07
N ILE A 197 5.14 -16.07 -20.35
CA ILE A 197 4.65 -15.22 -19.26
C ILE A 197 3.56 -14.26 -19.76
N ASN A 198 3.83 -13.53 -20.85
CA ASN A 198 2.86 -12.57 -21.39
C ASN A 198 1.57 -13.24 -21.87
N THR A 199 1.67 -14.42 -22.47
CA THR A 199 0.51 -15.21 -22.91
C THR A 199 -0.32 -15.64 -21.72
N LYS A 200 0.32 -16.15 -20.66
CA LYS A 200 -0.37 -16.61 -19.45
C LYS A 200 -1.03 -15.47 -18.69
N LEU A 201 -0.36 -14.33 -18.57
CA LEU A 201 -0.95 -13.12 -18.00
C LEU A 201 -2.18 -12.66 -18.79
N ALA A 202 -2.10 -12.67 -20.12
CA ALA A 202 -3.24 -12.31 -20.97
C ALA A 202 -4.40 -13.32 -20.85
N GLU A 203 -4.12 -14.62 -20.71
CA GLU A 203 -5.12 -15.67 -20.46
C GLU A 203 -5.81 -15.53 -19.09
N GLN A 204 -5.06 -15.11 -18.08
CA GLN A 204 -5.52 -14.98 -16.69
C GLN A 204 -6.18 -13.62 -16.39
N GLY A 205 -6.00 -12.63 -17.27
CA GLY A 205 -6.51 -11.27 -17.08
C GLY A 205 -5.64 -10.42 -16.13
N GLY A 206 -4.33 -10.69 -16.08
CA GLY A 206 -3.38 -10.07 -15.15
C GLY A 206 -3.18 -10.90 -13.88
N ILE A 207 -2.45 -10.36 -12.91
CA ILE A 207 -2.33 -10.97 -11.58
C ILE A 207 -3.17 -10.20 -10.58
N ALA A 208 -3.87 -10.94 -9.72
CA ALA A 208 -4.62 -10.35 -8.63
C ALA A 208 -3.72 -9.43 -7.78
N LYS A 209 -4.24 -8.23 -7.48
CA LYS A 209 -3.60 -7.29 -6.57
C LYS A 209 -3.45 -7.94 -5.18
N PRO A 210 -2.31 -7.75 -4.49
CA PRO A 210 -2.12 -8.30 -3.15
C PRO A 210 -3.13 -7.70 -2.17
N ARG A 211 -3.42 -8.47 -1.12
CA ARG A 211 -4.45 -8.15 -0.12
C ARG A 211 -3.88 -7.50 1.13
N TYR A 212 -4.73 -6.77 1.84
CA TYR A 212 -4.45 -6.30 3.19
C TYR A 212 -5.57 -6.67 4.16
N GLY A 213 -5.27 -6.62 5.46
CA GLY A 213 -6.22 -6.84 6.53
C GLY A 213 -5.76 -6.19 7.83
N PHE A 214 -6.57 -6.32 8.89
CA PHE A 214 -6.33 -5.68 10.17
C PHE A 214 -6.27 -6.70 11.31
N SER A 215 -5.36 -6.45 12.24
CA SER A 215 -5.24 -7.20 13.48
C SER A 215 -5.18 -6.26 14.67
N ILE A 216 -6.01 -6.53 15.67
CA ILE A 216 -5.93 -5.94 17.01
C ILE A 216 -5.18 -6.92 17.91
N TYR A 217 -4.36 -6.38 18.80
CA TYR A 217 -3.77 -7.15 19.89
C TYR A 217 -4.12 -6.51 21.23
N THR A 218 -4.51 -7.37 22.15
CA THR A 218 -5.03 -6.97 23.45
C THR A 218 -3.95 -6.88 24.51
N ASP A 219 -4.21 -6.09 25.55
CA ASP A 219 -3.36 -6.06 26.74
C ASP A 219 -3.39 -7.41 27.49
N ALA A 220 -2.57 -7.56 28.53
CA ALA A 220 -2.50 -8.80 29.31
C ALA A 220 -3.84 -9.21 29.97
N SER A 221 -4.83 -8.32 30.03
CA SER A 221 -6.16 -8.61 30.55
C SER A 221 -7.12 -9.15 29.48
N GLY A 222 -6.81 -8.94 28.20
CA GLY A 222 -7.67 -9.28 27.06
C GLY A 222 -8.84 -8.33 26.85
N ASN A 223 -8.92 -7.21 27.59
CA ASN A 223 -10.10 -6.34 27.61
C ASN A 223 -9.89 -4.99 26.91
N ASN A 224 -8.65 -4.60 26.65
CA ASN A 224 -8.32 -3.35 25.98
C ASN A 224 -7.38 -3.62 24.80
N VAL A 225 -7.49 -2.78 23.76
CA VAL A 225 -6.54 -2.76 22.66
C VAL A 225 -5.22 -2.16 23.14
N ASP A 226 -4.14 -2.93 23.01
CA ASP A 226 -2.76 -2.48 23.28
C ASP A 226 -2.12 -1.93 22.00
N LYS A 227 -2.40 -2.57 20.87
CA LYS A 227 -1.86 -2.20 19.56
C LYS A 227 -2.75 -2.69 18.43
N GLU A 228 -2.58 -2.07 17.27
CA GLU A 228 -3.28 -2.42 16.04
C GLU A 228 -2.30 -2.47 14.86
N ALA A 229 -2.55 -3.38 13.92
CA ALA A 229 -1.67 -3.61 12.79
C ALA A 229 -2.44 -3.72 11.48
N LEU A 230 -1.98 -2.98 10.47
CA LEU A 230 -2.29 -3.22 9.07
C LEU A 230 -1.34 -4.31 8.57
N ILE A 231 -1.89 -5.45 8.16
CA ILE A 231 -1.16 -6.59 7.62
C ILE A 231 -1.25 -6.54 6.09
N LEU A 232 -0.11 -6.49 5.42
CA LEU A 232 0.01 -6.46 3.96
C LEU A 232 0.55 -7.82 3.50
N GLU A 233 -0.18 -8.52 2.62
CA GLU A 233 0.14 -9.88 2.16
C GLU A 233 1.61 -10.04 1.75
N ARG A 234 2.21 -9.01 1.15
CA ARG A 234 3.58 -9.07 0.60
C ARG A 234 4.55 -8.06 1.17
N SER A 235 4.06 -7.06 1.89
CA SER A 235 4.87 -5.91 2.34
C SER A 235 5.02 -5.85 3.86
N GLY A 236 4.70 -6.96 4.54
CA GLY A 236 4.83 -7.10 5.99
C GLY A 236 3.69 -6.41 6.72
N ARG A 237 3.96 -5.85 7.90
CA ARG A 237 2.94 -5.20 8.72
C ARG A 237 3.32 -3.79 9.14
N LYS A 238 2.31 -2.94 9.34
CA LYS A 238 2.40 -1.58 9.87
C LYS A 238 1.64 -1.55 11.19
N GLU A 239 2.39 -1.59 12.29
CA GLU A 239 1.84 -1.66 13.64
C GLU A 239 1.93 -0.31 14.34
N ILE A 240 0.86 0.07 15.04
CA ILE A 240 0.77 1.25 15.90
C ILE A 240 0.39 0.83 17.32
N SER A 241 1.03 1.45 18.31
CA SER A 241 0.76 1.23 19.75
C SER A 241 0.17 2.47 20.43
N THR A 242 -0.05 3.54 19.67
CA THR A 242 -0.65 4.79 20.16
C THR A 242 -1.24 5.55 18.97
N THR A 243 -2.34 6.25 19.20
CA THR A 243 -2.95 7.16 18.22
C THR A 243 -2.57 8.62 18.47
N ASN A 244 -1.75 8.88 19.49
CA ASN A 244 -1.30 10.23 19.85
C ASN A 244 0.00 10.65 19.12
N ASP A 245 0.76 9.69 18.58
CA ASP A 245 2.03 9.96 17.90
C ASP A 245 1.79 10.23 16.41
N ILE A 246 1.04 11.30 16.15
CA ILE A 246 0.76 11.79 14.80
C ILE A 246 1.93 12.65 14.31
N LYS A 247 2.39 12.34 13.10
CA LYS A 247 3.38 13.13 12.37
C LYS A 247 2.66 13.91 11.28
N SER A 248 2.86 15.23 11.29
CA SER A 248 2.40 16.11 10.22
C SER A 248 3.49 17.02 9.69
N GLY A 249 3.32 17.50 8.46
CA GLY A 249 4.19 18.47 7.84
C GLY A 249 3.78 18.81 6.41
N ASP A 250 4.25 19.95 5.93
CA ASP A 250 3.93 20.46 4.60
C ASP A 250 5.12 20.28 3.65
N VAL A 251 4.82 19.90 2.41
CA VAL A 251 5.75 20.02 1.28
C VAL A 251 5.05 20.79 0.17
N TYR A 252 5.52 22.02 -0.05
CA TYR A 252 4.84 23.00 -0.91
C TYR A 252 3.37 23.19 -0.47
N ASP A 253 2.42 22.97 -1.37
CA ASP A 253 0.99 23.17 -1.12
C ASP A 253 0.29 21.88 -0.63
N SER A 254 1.04 20.79 -0.41
CA SER A 254 0.50 19.52 0.11
C SER A 254 0.82 19.36 1.59
N HIS A 255 -0.21 19.12 2.39
CA HIS A 255 -0.09 18.76 3.79
C HIS A 255 -0.17 17.24 3.95
N TYR A 256 0.76 16.67 4.70
CA TYR A 256 0.87 15.24 4.97
C TYR A 256 0.65 15.00 6.45
N SER A 257 -0.12 13.97 6.77
CA SER A 257 -0.33 13.54 8.15
C SER A 257 -0.49 12.03 8.24
N GLY A 258 -0.09 11.46 9.38
CA GLY A 258 -0.18 10.02 9.63
C GLY A 258 0.52 9.62 10.93
N PHE A 259 0.87 8.35 11.06
CA PHE A 259 1.31 7.76 12.32
C PHE A 259 2.71 7.16 12.21
N PHE A 260 3.39 7.06 13.36
CA PHE A 260 4.63 6.32 13.48
C PHE A 260 4.34 4.82 13.55
N VAL A 261 5.02 4.04 12.72
CA VAL A 261 4.87 2.58 12.66
C VAL A 261 6.09 1.89 13.28
N SER A 262 5.90 0.66 13.77
CA SER A 262 6.91 -0.11 14.53
C SER A 262 8.26 -0.32 13.82
N ASP A 263 8.33 -0.12 12.50
CA ASP A 263 9.58 -0.22 11.72
C ASP A 263 10.46 1.04 11.82
N GLY A 264 10.07 2.02 12.62
CA GLY A 264 10.81 3.26 12.84
C GLY A 264 10.48 4.37 11.86
N LYS A 265 9.49 4.17 10.98
CA LYS A 265 9.10 5.10 9.92
C LYS A 265 7.75 5.74 10.21
N TYR A 266 7.42 6.74 9.39
CA TYR A 266 6.10 7.34 9.34
C TYR A 266 5.32 6.76 8.16
N PHE A 267 4.06 6.41 8.39
CA PHE A 267 3.12 6.05 7.34
C PHE A 267 2.05 7.14 7.25
N LEU A 268 2.05 7.85 6.12
CA LEU A 268 1.41 9.14 5.94
C LEU A 268 0.44 9.11 4.76
N MET A 269 -0.53 10.02 4.74
CA MET A 269 -1.32 10.32 3.55
C MET A 269 -1.49 11.84 3.41
N ARG A 270 -1.94 12.29 2.23
CA ARG A 270 -2.28 13.70 2.04
C ARG A 270 -3.61 14.02 2.71
N MET A 271 -3.63 15.10 3.47
CA MET A 271 -4.79 15.55 4.24
C MET A 271 -4.90 17.07 4.23
N ASN A 272 -6.06 17.61 4.59
CA ASN A 272 -6.25 19.06 4.74
C ASN A 272 -5.91 19.56 6.15
N HIS A 273 -5.73 18.65 7.11
CA HIS A 273 -5.43 18.93 8.51
C HIS A 273 -4.71 17.72 9.13
N ASP A 274 -4.26 17.87 10.37
CA ASP A 274 -3.66 16.78 11.13
C ASP A 274 -4.63 15.60 11.30
N MET A 275 -4.11 14.39 11.14
CA MET A 275 -4.86 13.16 11.32
C MET A 275 -5.28 13.02 12.79
N ALA A 276 -6.52 12.56 12.99
CA ALA A 276 -6.96 12.01 14.26
C ALA A 276 -7.65 10.68 14.00
N VAL A 277 -7.22 9.66 14.73
CA VAL A 277 -7.67 8.28 14.59
C VAL A 277 -7.82 7.66 15.98
N THR A 278 -8.71 6.70 16.11
CA THR A 278 -8.83 5.85 17.28
C THR A 278 -8.57 4.39 16.91
N PHE A 279 -8.14 3.57 17.86
CA PHE A 279 -8.13 2.13 17.63
C PHE A 279 -9.52 1.60 17.35
N ASP A 280 -9.58 0.52 16.59
CA ASP A 280 -10.79 -0.24 16.42
C ASP A 280 -11.22 -0.95 17.72
N GLU A 281 -12.52 -1.26 17.84
CA GLU A 281 -13.04 -1.99 19.00
C GLU A 281 -12.75 -3.50 18.88
N ILE A 282 -12.54 -4.18 20.00
CA ILE A 282 -12.38 -5.64 20.02
C ILE A 282 -13.65 -6.29 19.47
N GLY A 283 -13.50 -7.11 18.43
CA GLY A 283 -14.61 -7.78 17.75
C GLY A 283 -15.27 -6.95 16.64
N ALA A 284 -14.66 -5.85 16.21
CA ALA A 284 -15.06 -5.15 14.99
C ALA A 284 -14.99 -6.08 13.77
N ASP A 285 -15.94 -5.89 12.84
CA ASP A 285 -16.08 -6.75 11.66
C ASP A 285 -14.83 -6.68 10.78
N GLY A 286 -14.33 -7.85 10.35
CA GLY A 286 -13.17 -7.95 9.45
C GLY A 286 -11.82 -7.73 10.13
N ILE A 287 -11.76 -7.71 11.47
CA ILE A 287 -10.53 -7.54 12.24
C ILE A 287 -10.20 -8.82 13.02
N SER A 288 -8.97 -9.31 12.85
CA SER A 288 -8.44 -10.44 13.64
C SER A 288 -8.03 -9.99 15.04
N VAL A 289 -8.15 -10.85 16.05
CA VAL A 289 -7.84 -10.53 17.45
C VAL A 289 -6.76 -11.47 17.98
N ASP A 290 -5.66 -10.89 18.47
CA ASP A 290 -4.49 -11.61 19.01
C ASP A 290 -3.82 -12.59 18.03
N GLU A 291 -4.11 -12.42 16.74
CA GLU A 291 -3.52 -13.17 15.63
C GLU A 291 -3.46 -12.30 14.37
N ASP A 292 -2.50 -12.62 13.51
CA ASP A 292 -2.36 -11.97 12.20
C ASP A 292 -3.41 -12.52 11.22
N VAL A 293 -3.90 -11.65 10.34
CA VAL A 293 -4.75 -12.04 9.22
C VAL A 293 -4.00 -13.06 8.35
N VAL A 294 -4.68 -14.16 8.01
CA VAL A 294 -4.18 -15.17 7.08
C VAL A 294 -4.84 -14.96 5.74
N PHE A 295 -4.04 -14.74 4.70
CA PHE A 295 -4.50 -14.66 3.32
C PHE A 295 -4.46 -16.07 2.71
N GLU A 296 -5.64 -16.63 2.41
CA GLU A 296 -5.80 -17.89 1.67
C GLU A 296 -5.63 -17.71 0.16
#